data_AF-A0ABC8VFF1-F1
#
_entry.id   AF-A0ABC8VFF1-F1
#
_cell.length_a   1.000
_cell.length_b   1.000
_cell.length_c   1.000
_cell.angle_alpha   90.00
_cell.angle_beta   90.00
_cell.angle_gamma   90.00
#
_symmetry.space_group_name_H-M   'P 1'
#
loop_
_entity.id
_entity.type
_entity.pdbx_description
1 polymer ?
#
loop_
_entity_poly.entity_id
_entity_poly.type
_entity_poly.pdbx_seq_one_letter_code
_entity_poly.pdbx_strand_id
1 'polypeptide(L)'
;MAGRRRRFGSDGDGNGEGAGTAPNLSDASRVGMDRNRRLILEFMYGYYDEALAALPLERMPTLAPRLLESGVCFGFGDPVTNIIANTLSVLGADGEPARGEPVLEPAGARNRKRKRKALRERDARAREEILSKIVAGDDVRSPPEARTIAEHSLEGLVTFLTSYFRYLPTWDALRYLCLCHADLLAAVRLIELDRCHRRQDKFRINSNAVKVALKCAALSARLPNVDAFLTGSSALVSHLANNMPRRGLSVQDVARLSQLLKKPLLELKKPSIPLDLAAVRCRQYDIKVQPMLKESVRAILLDRIHAVYLKAITRIPIEDFRRRYQHGFLKAGYCYGPFNPLFNIIVNTIWYDAVFPAPQALELDVMCTRMLIRIESRSLDGLINLLLCCTYGLSEHDVMIYLLKSNLDLNQAIEMAGKDGYQILSNKQLRWQEKMDTWSLDDLFAQK
;
A
#
# COMPACT_ATOMS: atom_id res chain seq x y z
N MET A 1 -31.90 -25.48 6.02
CA MET A 1 -31.11 -26.65 6.44
C MET A 1 -29.78 -26.16 7.03
N ALA A 2 -29.45 -26.69 8.20
CA ALA A 2 -28.51 -26.13 9.17
C ALA A 2 -27.05 -26.06 8.70
N GLY A 3 -26.44 -24.87 8.80
CA GLY A 3 -25.02 -24.65 8.61
C GLY A 3 -24.22 -25.07 9.84
N ARG A 4 -23.29 -26.01 9.65
CA ARG A 4 -22.31 -26.41 10.67
C ARG A 4 -21.34 -25.26 10.95
N ARG A 5 -21.60 -24.51 12.02
CA ARG A 5 -20.57 -23.75 12.75
C ARG A 5 -19.62 -24.76 13.40
N ARG A 6 -18.33 -24.76 13.02
CA ARG A 6 -17.31 -25.43 13.82
C ARG A 6 -17.08 -24.57 15.07
N ARG A 7 -17.55 -25.07 16.23
CA ARG A 7 -17.11 -24.61 17.55
C ARG A 7 -15.72 -25.20 17.78
N PHE A 8 -14.72 -24.35 18.01
CA PHE A 8 -13.47 -24.79 18.63
C PHE A 8 -13.77 -25.01 20.12
N GLY A 9 -13.59 -26.25 20.58
CA GLY A 9 -13.63 -26.60 21.99
C GLY A 9 -12.34 -26.15 22.65
N SER A 10 -12.49 -25.41 23.74
CA SER A 10 -11.44 -25.11 24.71
C SER A 10 -11.49 -26.24 25.74
N ASP A 11 -10.44 -27.05 25.79
CA ASP A 11 -10.09 -27.79 27.01
C ASP A 11 -9.02 -26.95 27.70
N GLY A 12 -9.34 -26.50 28.91
CA GLY A 12 -8.47 -25.68 29.74
C GLY A 12 -7.49 -26.54 30.53
N ASP A 13 -6.32 -25.97 30.77
CA ASP A 13 -5.73 -25.96 32.10
C ASP A 13 -5.02 -24.62 32.32
N GLY A 14 -5.18 -24.11 33.53
CA GLY A 14 -5.07 -22.70 33.86
C GLY A 14 -3.64 -22.16 33.96
N ASN A 15 -3.47 -20.94 33.49
CA ASN A 15 -2.97 -19.86 34.34
C ASN A 15 -3.47 -18.53 33.79
N GLY A 16 -4.22 -17.82 34.62
CA GLY A 16 -4.89 -16.58 34.24
C GLY A 16 -3.90 -15.43 34.16
N GLU A 17 -3.97 -14.68 33.06
CA GLU A 17 -3.66 -13.27 33.00
C GLU A 17 -4.31 -12.65 31.76
N GLY A 18 -5.11 -11.60 31.96
CA GLY A 18 -5.51 -10.65 30.92
C GLY A 18 -6.80 -10.95 30.16
N ALA A 19 -7.89 -10.30 30.55
CA ALA A 19 -9.05 -10.07 29.67
C ALA A 19 -8.56 -9.50 28.31
N GLY A 20 -8.93 -10.19 27.23
CA GLY A 20 -8.36 -10.01 25.89
C GLY A 20 -8.52 -8.60 25.33
N THR A 21 -7.50 -7.77 25.52
CA THR A 21 -7.32 -6.52 24.78
C THR A 21 -6.85 -6.92 23.38
N ALA A 22 -7.55 -6.46 22.33
CA ALA A 22 -7.14 -6.74 20.95
C ALA A 22 -5.66 -6.34 20.73
N PRO A 23 -4.87 -7.13 19.97
CA PRO A 23 -3.44 -6.87 19.82
C PRO A 23 -3.20 -5.47 19.25
N ASN A 24 -2.27 -4.72 19.87
CA ASN A 24 -1.94 -3.36 19.43
C ASN A 24 -1.16 -3.38 18.10
N LEU A 25 -1.86 -3.45 16.98
CA LEU A 25 -1.28 -3.50 15.63
C LEU A 25 -0.41 -2.28 15.27
N SER A 26 -0.45 -1.22 16.07
CA SER A 26 0.28 0.04 15.88
C SER A 26 1.67 0.07 16.54
N ASP A 27 2.08 -1.02 17.22
CA ASP A 27 3.41 -1.11 17.82
C ASP A 27 4.52 -1.17 16.74
N ALA A 28 5.25 -0.06 16.61
CA ALA A 28 6.36 0.10 15.67
C ALA A 28 7.67 -0.57 16.13
N SER A 29 7.70 -1.17 17.32
CA SER A 29 8.86 -1.93 17.79
C SER A 29 9.11 -3.15 16.89
N ARG A 30 10.33 -3.69 16.96
CA ARG A 30 10.67 -4.94 16.27
C ARG A 30 9.73 -6.07 16.67
N VAL A 31 9.38 -6.16 17.95
CA VAL A 31 8.47 -7.18 18.50
C VAL A 31 7.05 -7.00 17.94
N GLY A 32 6.56 -5.76 17.87
CA GLY A 32 5.25 -5.43 17.30
C GLY A 32 5.17 -5.77 15.81
N MET A 33 6.20 -5.42 15.04
CA MET A 33 6.31 -5.79 13.63
C MET A 33 6.35 -7.31 13.43
N ASP A 34 7.16 -8.04 14.21
CA ASP A 34 7.26 -9.50 14.10
C ASP A 34 5.92 -10.17 14.43
N ARG A 35 5.16 -9.65 15.41
CA ARG A 35 3.78 -10.10 15.70
C ARG A 35 2.84 -9.85 14.52
N ASN A 36 2.86 -8.65 13.93
CA ASN A 36 2.00 -8.33 12.78
C ASN A 36 2.33 -9.23 11.58
N ARG A 37 3.61 -9.51 11.34
CA ARG A 37 4.05 -10.45 10.30
C ARG A 37 3.50 -11.86 10.52
N ARG A 38 3.55 -12.39 11.75
CA ARG A 38 2.96 -13.70 12.08
C ARG A 38 1.46 -13.75 11.80
N LEU A 39 0.70 -12.74 12.23
CA LEU A 39 -0.74 -12.67 11.96
C LEU A 39 -1.03 -12.65 10.45
N ILE A 40 -0.22 -11.95 9.65
CA ILE A 40 -0.38 -11.94 8.20
C ILE A 40 -0.11 -13.32 7.60
N LEU A 41 0.93 -14.02 8.05
CA LEU A 41 1.25 -15.38 7.59
C LEU A 41 0.14 -16.38 7.96
N GLU A 42 -0.52 -16.21 9.10
CA GLU A 42 -1.68 -17.01 9.50
C GLU A 42 -2.86 -16.82 8.53
N PHE A 43 -3.15 -15.58 8.12
CA PHE A 43 -4.15 -15.33 7.06
C PHE A 43 -3.74 -15.96 5.73
N MET A 44 -2.46 -15.84 5.36
CA MET A 44 -1.93 -16.42 4.13
C MET A 44 -2.06 -17.93 4.09
N TYR A 45 -1.85 -18.63 5.21
CA TYR A 45 -2.05 -20.08 5.30
C TYR A 45 -3.44 -20.48 4.78
N GLY A 46 -4.48 -19.80 5.25
CA GLY A 46 -5.86 -20.05 4.80
C GLY A 46 -6.07 -19.81 3.30
N TYR A 47 -5.44 -18.77 2.73
CA TYR A 47 -5.54 -18.50 1.29
C TYR A 47 -4.81 -19.53 0.43
N TYR A 48 -3.66 -20.01 0.90
CA TYR A 48 -2.91 -21.05 0.23
C TYR A 48 -3.63 -22.40 0.28
N ASP A 49 -4.25 -22.74 1.41
CA ASP A 49 -5.10 -23.94 1.52
C ASP A 49 -6.29 -23.85 0.55
N GLU A 50 -6.98 -22.71 0.49
CA GLU A 50 -8.09 -22.51 -0.45
C GLU A 50 -7.63 -22.60 -1.92
N ALA A 51 -6.47 -22.02 -2.26
CA ALA A 51 -5.90 -22.09 -3.61
C ALA A 51 -5.50 -23.51 -4.01
N LEU A 52 -4.82 -24.24 -3.12
CA LEU A 52 -4.51 -25.66 -3.31
C LEU A 52 -5.78 -26.50 -3.44
N ALA A 53 -6.84 -26.12 -2.73
CA ALA A 53 -8.13 -26.76 -2.82
C ALA A 53 -8.82 -26.56 -4.17
N ALA A 54 -8.60 -25.41 -4.80
CA ALA A 54 -9.13 -25.09 -6.11
C ALA A 54 -8.38 -25.75 -7.27
N LEU A 55 -7.07 -26.00 -7.15
CA LEU A 55 -6.24 -26.53 -8.23
C LEU A 55 -6.39 -28.07 -8.42
N PRO A 56 -6.39 -28.58 -9.67
CA PRO A 56 -6.50 -30.01 -9.96
C PRO A 56 -5.15 -30.75 -9.80
N LEU A 57 -4.57 -30.72 -8.59
CA LEU A 57 -3.23 -31.27 -8.31
C LEU A 57 -3.12 -32.78 -8.61
N GLU A 58 -4.19 -33.56 -8.47
CA GLU A 58 -4.23 -34.98 -8.87
C GLU A 58 -3.94 -35.18 -10.35
N ARG A 59 -4.57 -34.36 -11.19
CA ARG A 59 -4.53 -34.50 -12.65
C ARG A 59 -3.37 -33.73 -13.27
N MET A 60 -2.86 -32.72 -12.54
CA MET A 60 -1.78 -31.86 -12.98
C MET A 60 -0.82 -31.58 -11.82
N PRO A 61 -0.02 -32.59 -11.40
CA PRO A 61 0.88 -32.47 -10.25
C PRO A 61 1.98 -31.42 -10.45
N THR A 62 2.26 -31.03 -11.70
CA THR A 62 3.20 -29.96 -12.05
C THR A 62 2.79 -28.57 -11.54
N LEU A 63 1.55 -28.39 -11.10
CA LEU A 63 1.07 -27.13 -10.51
C LEU A 63 1.63 -26.90 -9.10
N ALA A 64 1.89 -27.94 -8.33
CA ALA A 64 2.41 -27.83 -6.97
C ALA A 64 3.80 -27.15 -6.91
N PRO A 65 4.83 -27.62 -7.63
CA PRO A 65 6.13 -26.95 -7.62
C PRO A 65 6.06 -25.53 -8.20
N ARG A 66 5.19 -25.28 -9.19
CA ARG A 66 4.98 -23.93 -9.76
C ARG A 66 4.37 -22.95 -8.78
N LEU A 67 3.44 -23.41 -7.94
CA LEU A 67 2.86 -22.60 -6.88
C LEU A 67 3.92 -22.23 -5.86
N LEU A 68 4.77 -23.18 -5.46
CA LEU A 68 5.88 -22.92 -4.54
C LEU A 68 6.92 -21.94 -5.12
N GLU A 69 7.08 -21.92 -6.44
CA GLU A 69 8.05 -21.06 -7.12
C GLU A 69 7.51 -19.65 -7.41
N SER A 70 6.23 -19.52 -7.77
CA SER A 70 5.68 -18.28 -8.35
C SER A 70 4.28 -17.89 -7.87
N GLY A 71 3.63 -18.72 -7.05
CA GLY A 71 2.26 -18.56 -6.56
C GLY A 71 2.14 -17.51 -5.45
N VAL A 72 2.64 -16.29 -5.67
CA VAL A 72 2.53 -15.20 -4.68
C VAL A 72 1.10 -14.71 -4.54
N CYS A 73 0.71 -14.23 -3.35
CA CYS A 73 -0.67 -13.84 -3.04
C CYS A 73 -1.03 -12.37 -3.36
N PHE A 74 -0.16 -11.62 -4.01
CA PHE A 74 -0.38 -10.22 -4.36
C PHE A 74 -0.59 -10.00 -5.86
N GLY A 75 -1.30 -8.91 -6.19
CA GLY A 75 -1.78 -8.62 -7.54
C GLY A 75 -3.07 -7.80 -7.47
N PHE A 76 -3.85 -7.81 -8.55
CA PHE A 76 -5.11 -7.08 -8.64
C PHE A 76 -6.36 -7.91 -8.30
N GLY A 77 -6.23 -9.21 -8.01
CA GLY A 77 -7.31 -10.03 -7.46
C GLY A 77 -7.34 -10.02 -5.94
N ASP A 78 -8.29 -10.75 -5.36
CA ASP A 78 -8.19 -11.19 -3.96
C ASP A 78 -7.02 -12.18 -3.77
N PRO A 79 -6.55 -12.42 -2.53
CA PRO A 79 -5.37 -13.25 -2.29
C PRO A 79 -5.41 -14.63 -2.96
N VAL A 80 -6.54 -15.34 -2.92
CA VAL A 80 -6.69 -16.67 -3.50
C VAL A 80 -6.62 -16.61 -5.02
N THR A 81 -7.34 -15.66 -5.63
CA THR A 81 -7.29 -15.45 -7.10
C THR A 81 -5.88 -15.10 -7.56
N ASN A 82 -5.13 -14.30 -6.80
CA ASN A 82 -3.74 -13.98 -7.12
C ASN A 82 -2.84 -15.21 -7.07
N ILE A 83 -2.93 -16.04 -6.01
CA ILE A 83 -2.13 -17.28 -5.89
C ILE A 83 -2.37 -18.18 -7.11
N ILE A 84 -3.64 -18.40 -7.47
CA ILE A 84 -4.00 -19.22 -8.63
C ILE A 84 -3.46 -18.57 -9.92
N ALA A 85 -3.77 -17.31 -10.18
CA ALA A 85 -3.37 -16.64 -11.42
C ALA A 85 -1.85 -16.58 -11.60
N ASN A 86 -1.10 -16.29 -10.54
CA ASN A 86 0.35 -16.22 -10.59
C ASN A 86 0.97 -17.60 -10.84
N THR A 87 0.43 -18.66 -10.21
CA THR A 87 0.80 -20.06 -10.51
C THR A 87 0.57 -20.43 -11.99
N LEU A 88 -0.52 -19.93 -12.59
CA LEU A 88 -0.89 -20.24 -13.97
C LEU A 88 -0.19 -19.37 -15.02
N SER A 89 0.38 -18.23 -14.62
CA SER A 89 1.05 -17.30 -15.54
C SER A 89 2.37 -17.84 -16.07
N VAL A 90 3.00 -18.76 -15.34
CA VAL A 90 4.29 -19.40 -15.69
C VAL A 90 4.08 -20.79 -16.36
N LEU A 91 2.85 -21.17 -16.68
CA LEU A 91 2.59 -22.44 -17.37
C LEU A 91 3.22 -22.44 -18.77
N GLY A 92 4.28 -23.21 -18.99
CA GLY A 92 4.85 -23.47 -20.33
C GLY A 92 3.87 -24.24 -21.23
N ALA A 93 4.12 -24.26 -22.55
CA ALA A 93 3.34 -25.04 -23.52
C ALA A 93 3.44 -26.56 -23.29
N ASP A 94 4.44 -27.01 -22.53
CA ASP A 94 4.80 -28.43 -22.33
C ASP A 94 3.96 -29.14 -21.25
N GLY A 95 2.94 -28.46 -20.71
CA GLY A 95 1.98 -29.03 -19.77
C GLY A 95 0.86 -29.80 -20.46
N GLU A 96 1.15 -30.67 -21.44
CA GLU A 96 0.16 -31.64 -21.92
C GLU A 96 -0.21 -32.56 -20.75
N PRO A 97 -1.51 -32.78 -20.47
CA PRO A 97 -1.93 -33.75 -19.47
C PRO A 97 -1.42 -35.13 -19.87
N ALA A 98 -1.04 -35.96 -18.89
CA ALA A 98 -0.79 -37.38 -19.14
C ALA A 98 -2.03 -37.98 -19.85
N ARG A 99 -1.88 -38.28 -21.14
CA ARG A 99 -2.92 -38.95 -21.93
C ARG A 99 -3.24 -40.27 -21.27
N GLY A 100 -4.49 -40.43 -20.84
CA GLY A 100 -5.01 -41.69 -20.36
C GLY A 100 -6.19 -41.47 -19.41
N GLU A 101 -7.40 -41.44 -19.95
CA GLU A 101 -8.56 -41.84 -19.14
C GLU A 101 -8.40 -43.34 -18.84
N PRO A 102 -8.27 -43.79 -17.58
CA PRO A 102 -8.56 -45.17 -17.28
C PRO A 102 -10.08 -45.28 -17.34
N VAL A 103 -10.58 -45.97 -18.36
CA VAL A 103 -11.97 -46.44 -18.42
C VAL A 103 -12.21 -47.25 -17.15
N LEU A 104 -12.95 -46.66 -16.21
CA LEU A 104 -13.28 -47.30 -14.95
C LEU A 104 -14.38 -48.34 -15.20
N GLU A 105 -13.95 -49.59 -15.38
CA GLU A 105 -14.77 -50.80 -15.26
C GLU A 105 -15.77 -50.67 -14.08
N PRO A 106 -17.02 -51.15 -14.21
CA PRO A 106 -18.08 -50.86 -13.27
C PRO A 106 -17.93 -51.65 -11.96
N ALA A 107 -17.07 -51.16 -11.07
CA ALA A 107 -16.97 -51.67 -9.71
C ALA A 107 -18.20 -51.26 -8.88
N GLY A 108 -18.74 -52.21 -8.10
CA GLY A 108 -19.93 -52.03 -7.25
C GLY A 108 -19.86 -50.80 -6.33
N ALA A 109 -21.03 -50.22 -6.02
CA ALA A 109 -21.18 -48.92 -5.33
C ALA A 109 -20.39 -48.79 -4.02
N ARG A 110 -20.24 -49.88 -3.26
CA ARG A 110 -19.44 -49.93 -2.02
C ARG A 110 -17.94 -49.77 -2.26
N ASN A 111 -17.43 -50.37 -3.34
CA ASN A 111 -16.01 -50.30 -3.73
C ASN A 111 -15.65 -48.93 -4.32
N ARG A 112 -16.56 -48.33 -5.11
CA ARG A 112 -16.44 -46.93 -5.56
C ARG A 112 -16.39 -45.93 -4.39
N LYS A 113 -17.21 -46.12 -3.35
CA LYS A 113 -17.22 -45.24 -2.18
C LYS A 113 -15.93 -45.34 -1.35
N ARG A 114 -15.40 -46.55 -1.16
CA ARG A 114 -14.09 -46.78 -0.50
C ARG A 114 -12.94 -46.20 -1.30
N LYS A 115 -12.89 -46.43 -2.62
CA LYS A 115 -11.87 -45.89 -3.52
C LYS A 115 -11.86 -44.36 -3.56
N ARG A 116 -13.04 -43.72 -3.58
CA ARG A 116 -13.19 -42.25 -3.48
C ARG A 116 -12.74 -41.70 -2.13
N LYS A 117 -12.97 -42.42 -1.03
CA LYS A 117 -12.52 -42.00 0.31
C LYS A 117 -11.00 -42.05 0.42
N ALA A 118 -10.38 -43.15 0.00
CA ALA A 118 -8.93 -43.32 0.00
C ALA A 118 -8.22 -42.28 -0.89
N LEU A 119 -8.81 -41.95 -2.04
CA LEU A 119 -8.31 -40.91 -2.94
C LEU A 119 -8.31 -39.53 -2.26
N ARG A 120 -9.45 -39.14 -1.65
CA ARG A 120 -9.55 -37.87 -0.89
C ARG A 120 -8.56 -37.76 0.26
N GLU A 121 -8.31 -38.87 0.97
CA GLU A 121 -7.33 -38.90 2.06
C GLU A 121 -5.89 -38.75 1.55
N ARG A 122 -5.58 -39.34 0.38
CA ARG A 122 -4.27 -39.17 -0.26
C ARG A 122 -4.06 -37.72 -0.71
N ASP A 123 -5.07 -37.12 -1.29
CA ASP A 123 -5.08 -35.71 -1.69
C ASP A 123 -4.90 -34.75 -0.53
N ALA A 124 -5.62 -34.99 0.57
CA ALA A 124 -5.47 -34.20 1.78
C ALA A 124 -4.02 -34.26 2.31
N ARG A 125 -3.41 -35.45 2.32
CA ARG A 125 -2.00 -35.63 2.75
C ARG A 125 -1.01 -34.91 1.83
N ALA A 126 -1.19 -35.03 0.51
CA ALA A 126 -0.32 -34.34 -0.45
C ALA A 126 -0.43 -32.81 -0.35
N ARG A 127 -1.64 -32.29 -0.08
CA ARG A 127 -1.87 -30.86 0.16
C ARG A 127 -1.23 -30.38 1.45
N GLU A 128 -1.35 -31.15 2.53
CA GLU A 128 -0.71 -30.83 3.81
C GLU A 128 0.83 -30.76 3.66
N GLU A 129 1.42 -31.69 2.91
CA GLU A 129 2.86 -31.68 2.63
C GLU A 129 3.30 -30.45 1.81
N ILE A 130 2.43 -29.95 0.93
CA ILE A 130 2.71 -28.71 0.18
C ILE A 130 2.53 -27.51 1.10
N LEU A 131 1.48 -27.47 1.92
CA LEU A 131 1.22 -26.38 2.88
C LEU A 131 2.34 -26.22 3.90
N SER A 132 2.92 -27.31 4.40
CA SER A 132 4.07 -27.25 5.31
C SER A 132 5.34 -26.64 4.67
N LYS A 133 5.41 -26.60 3.33
CA LYS A 133 6.49 -25.93 2.58
C LYS A 133 6.16 -24.46 2.25
N ILE A 134 4.89 -24.07 2.37
CA ILE A 134 4.39 -22.72 2.02
C ILE A 134 4.50 -21.75 3.19
N VAL A 135 4.27 -22.23 4.41
CA VAL A 135 4.37 -21.43 5.63
C VAL A 135 5.32 -22.16 6.58
N ALA A 136 6.42 -21.52 6.95
CA ALA A 136 7.30 -22.06 7.98
C ALA A 136 6.60 -21.96 9.34
N GLY A 137 6.69 -23.03 10.15
CA GLY A 137 6.14 -23.08 11.51
C GLY A 137 7.02 -22.42 12.57
N ASP A 138 8.20 -21.91 12.21
CA ASP A 138 9.17 -21.36 13.17
C ASP A 138 8.95 -19.86 13.44
N ASP A 139 9.14 -19.47 14.71
CA ASP A 139 8.98 -18.10 15.20
C ASP A 139 10.08 -17.11 14.75
N VAL A 140 11.12 -17.61 14.08
CA VAL A 140 12.30 -16.83 13.69
C VAL A 140 12.28 -16.51 12.20
N ARG A 141 12.43 -15.23 11.86
CA ARG A 141 12.50 -14.75 10.47
C ARG A 141 13.54 -15.52 9.67
N SER A 142 13.10 -16.25 8.64
CA SER A 142 13.99 -17.04 7.81
C SER A 142 14.96 -16.15 7.02
N PRO A 143 16.22 -16.59 6.84
CA PRO A 143 17.15 -15.90 5.96
C PRO A 143 16.56 -15.86 4.54
N PRO A 144 16.89 -14.84 3.73
CA PRO A 144 16.23 -14.61 2.44
C PRO A 144 16.25 -15.80 1.47
N GLU A 145 17.23 -16.70 1.59
CA GLU A 145 17.41 -17.90 0.75
C GLU A 145 16.55 -19.09 1.20
N ALA A 146 16.11 -19.11 2.46
CA ALA A 146 15.29 -20.18 3.04
C ALA A 146 13.82 -19.78 3.20
N ARG A 147 13.41 -18.63 2.63
CA ARG A 147 12.05 -18.13 2.77
C ARG A 147 11.06 -18.97 1.98
N THR A 148 9.92 -19.16 2.59
CA THR A 148 8.77 -19.80 1.96
C THR A 148 8.06 -18.85 1.00
N ILE A 149 7.19 -19.37 0.12
CA ILE A 149 6.43 -18.54 -0.82
C ILE A 149 5.47 -17.56 -0.11
N ALA A 150 4.96 -17.91 1.09
CA ALA A 150 4.16 -16.98 1.88
C ALA A 150 5.01 -15.83 2.42
N GLU A 151 6.23 -16.09 2.90
CA GLU A 151 7.14 -15.03 3.32
C GLU A 151 7.56 -14.13 2.14
N HIS A 152 7.82 -14.71 0.96
CA HIS A 152 8.04 -13.93 -0.26
C HIS A 152 6.84 -13.06 -0.62
N SER A 153 5.62 -13.61 -0.49
CA SER A 153 4.39 -12.86 -0.69
C SER A 153 4.25 -11.69 0.29
N LEU A 154 4.58 -11.91 1.58
CA LEU A 154 4.56 -10.86 2.60
C LEU A 154 5.57 -9.75 2.30
N GLU A 155 6.81 -10.09 1.93
CA GLU A 155 7.81 -9.09 1.53
C GLU A 155 7.36 -8.32 0.29
N GLY A 156 6.75 -8.99 -0.69
CA GLY A 156 6.16 -8.35 -1.87
C GLY A 156 5.04 -7.38 -1.53
N LEU A 157 4.09 -7.78 -0.66
CA LEU A 157 3.00 -6.91 -0.20
C LEU A 157 3.51 -5.67 0.52
N VAL A 158 4.42 -5.85 1.49
CA VAL A 158 5.03 -4.73 2.23
C VAL A 158 5.76 -3.81 1.26
N THR A 159 6.56 -4.37 0.36
CA THR A 159 7.33 -3.60 -0.63
C THR A 159 6.42 -2.85 -1.59
N PHE A 160 5.31 -3.44 -2.02
CA PHE A 160 4.32 -2.73 -2.85
C PHE A 160 3.81 -1.49 -2.12
N LEU A 161 3.34 -1.66 -0.89
CA LEU A 161 2.73 -0.57 -0.11
C LEU A 161 3.75 0.54 0.17
N THR A 162 4.97 0.22 0.57
CA THR A 162 6.01 1.22 0.87
C THR A 162 6.60 1.85 -0.39
N SER A 163 6.59 1.16 -1.54
CA SER A 163 7.03 1.73 -2.82
C SER A 163 5.97 2.64 -3.44
N TYR A 164 4.69 2.30 -3.30
CA TYR A 164 3.58 3.10 -3.80
C TYR A 164 3.28 4.30 -2.89
N PHE A 165 3.10 4.05 -1.59
CA PHE A 165 2.94 5.06 -0.56
C PHE A 165 4.31 5.32 0.09
N ARG A 166 5.12 6.18 -0.53
CA ARG A 166 6.51 6.42 -0.10
C ARG A 166 6.66 6.94 1.33
N TYR A 167 5.61 7.55 1.86
CA TYR A 167 5.53 8.03 3.24
C TYR A 167 5.27 6.90 4.25
N LEU A 168 4.84 5.72 3.80
CA LEU A 168 4.34 4.66 4.67
C LEU A 168 5.51 3.84 5.20
N PRO A 169 5.80 3.88 6.52
CA PRO A 169 6.85 3.04 7.08
C PRO A 169 6.41 1.57 7.12
N THR A 170 7.39 0.67 7.18
CA THR A 170 7.16 -0.79 7.18
C THR A 170 6.17 -1.25 8.25
N TRP A 171 6.25 -0.72 9.47
CA TRP A 171 5.35 -1.11 10.56
C TRP A 171 3.90 -0.74 10.27
N ASP A 172 3.64 0.40 9.62
CA ASP A 172 2.29 0.87 9.29
C ASP A 172 1.75 0.11 8.08
N ALA A 173 2.61 -0.21 7.10
CA ALA A 173 2.25 -1.14 6.02
C ALA A 173 1.81 -2.50 6.56
N LEU A 174 2.54 -3.07 7.53
CA LEU A 174 2.15 -4.30 8.21
C LEU A 174 0.81 -4.14 8.95
N ARG A 175 0.59 -3.01 9.63
CA ARG A 175 -0.69 -2.71 10.30
C ARG A 175 -1.87 -2.78 9.33
N TYR A 176 -1.79 -2.10 8.18
CA TYR A 176 -2.85 -2.13 7.18
C TYR A 176 -3.06 -3.52 6.58
N LEU A 177 -1.99 -4.28 6.35
CA LEU A 177 -2.08 -5.65 5.88
C LEU A 177 -2.74 -6.57 6.92
N CYS A 178 -2.48 -6.41 8.21
CA CYS A 178 -3.21 -7.12 9.27
C CYS A 178 -4.70 -6.78 9.24
N LEU A 179 -5.05 -5.49 9.18
CA LEU A 179 -6.44 -5.03 9.12
C LEU A 179 -7.20 -5.53 7.89
N CYS A 180 -6.48 -5.74 6.79
CA CYS A 180 -7.05 -6.21 5.52
C CYS A 180 -6.81 -7.68 5.24
N HIS A 181 -6.39 -8.45 6.25
CA HIS A 181 -6.12 -9.88 6.15
C HIS A 181 -5.23 -10.23 4.93
N ALA A 182 -4.10 -9.54 4.76
CA ALA A 182 -3.17 -9.68 3.64
C ALA A 182 -3.71 -9.34 2.23
N ASP A 183 -4.93 -8.81 2.10
CA ASP A 183 -5.45 -8.36 0.81
C ASP A 183 -4.87 -7.00 0.43
N LEU A 184 -4.08 -6.99 -0.64
CA LEU A 184 -3.38 -5.80 -1.13
C LEU A 184 -4.33 -4.66 -1.49
N LEU A 185 -5.36 -4.94 -2.28
CA LEU A 185 -6.25 -3.89 -2.78
C LEU A 185 -7.17 -3.36 -1.68
N ALA A 186 -7.56 -4.23 -0.74
CA ALA A 186 -8.25 -3.79 0.47
C ALA A 186 -7.35 -2.88 1.32
N ALA A 187 -6.07 -3.23 1.49
CA ALA A 187 -5.09 -2.40 2.21
C ALA A 187 -4.86 -1.05 1.52
N VAL A 188 -4.66 -1.05 0.20
CA VAL A 188 -4.57 0.19 -0.59
C VAL A 188 -5.81 1.05 -0.38
N ARG A 189 -7.01 0.46 -0.46
CA ARG A 189 -8.26 1.21 -0.29
C ARG A 189 -8.41 1.75 1.12
N LEU A 190 -7.99 0.99 2.12
CA LEU A 190 -8.01 1.41 3.52
C LEU A 190 -7.04 2.58 3.76
N ILE A 191 -5.82 2.51 3.21
CA ILE A 191 -4.84 3.60 3.27
C ILE A 191 -5.38 4.84 2.58
N GLU A 192 -6.05 4.71 1.43
CA GLU A 192 -6.67 5.87 0.78
C GLU A 192 -7.75 6.51 1.64
N LEU A 193 -8.62 5.70 2.26
CA LEU A 193 -9.69 6.22 3.13
C LEU A 193 -9.12 6.87 4.40
N ASP A 194 -8.05 6.30 4.95
CA ASP A 194 -7.40 6.79 6.16
C ASP A 194 -6.52 8.02 5.89
N ARG A 195 -5.82 8.08 4.74
CA ARG A 195 -4.75 9.07 4.47
C ARG A 195 -5.04 10.04 3.32
N CYS A 196 -5.85 9.65 2.33
CA CYS A 196 -6.02 10.40 1.08
C CYS A 196 -7.41 11.04 0.97
N HIS A 197 -7.53 12.28 1.46
CA HIS A 197 -8.77 13.07 1.37
C HIS A 197 -9.07 13.63 -0.05
N ARG A 198 -8.16 13.45 -1.02
CA ARG A 198 -8.27 14.04 -2.36
C ARG A 198 -8.76 13.05 -3.41
N ARG A 199 -9.67 13.50 -4.26
CA ARG A 199 -10.13 12.72 -5.43
C ARG A 199 -9.05 12.52 -6.51
N GLN A 200 -8.02 13.36 -6.53
CA GLN A 200 -6.95 13.33 -7.55
C GLN A 200 -5.84 12.32 -7.22
N ASP A 201 -5.61 12.02 -5.95
CA ASP A 201 -4.59 11.07 -5.46
C ASP A 201 -5.11 9.63 -5.40
N LYS A 202 -6.19 9.34 -6.14
CA LYS A 202 -6.80 8.01 -6.18
C LYS A 202 -5.90 7.03 -6.90
N PHE A 203 -5.83 5.83 -6.35
CA PHE A 203 -5.20 4.65 -6.88
C PHE A 203 -5.73 4.35 -8.28
N ARG A 204 -4.82 4.32 -9.25
CA ARG A 204 -5.09 3.97 -10.63
C ARG A 204 -4.22 2.79 -11.00
N ILE A 205 -4.86 1.64 -11.23
CA ILE A 205 -4.23 0.37 -11.63
C ILE A 205 -3.23 0.58 -12.78
N ASN A 206 -3.59 1.42 -13.76
CA ASN A 206 -2.79 1.61 -14.96
C ASN A 206 -1.69 2.68 -14.82
N SER A 207 -1.54 3.29 -13.64
CA SER A 207 -0.52 4.33 -13.44
C SER A 207 0.89 3.75 -13.45
N ASN A 208 1.86 4.55 -13.88
CA ASN A 208 3.27 4.17 -13.84
C ASN A 208 3.75 3.89 -12.40
N ALA A 209 3.21 4.61 -11.40
CA ALA A 209 3.51 4.38 -10.00
C ALA A 209 3.11 2.96 -9.56
N VAL A 210 1.92 2.48 -9.95
CA VAL A 210 1.49 1.10 -9.65
C VAL A 210 2.37 0.07 -10.36
N LYS A 211 2.71 0.29 -11.64
CA LYS A 211 3.61 -0.60 -12.39
C LYS A 211 4.98 -0.72 -11.72
N VAL A 212 5.55 0.40 -11.28
CA VAL A 212 6.84 0.44 -10.57
C VAL A 212 6.72 -0.27 -9.22
N ALA A 213 5.70 0.03 -8.41
CA ALA A 213 5.49 -0.63 -7.12
C ALA A 213 5.29 -2.15 -7.26
N LEU A 214 4.54 -2.58 -8.28
CA LEU A 214 4.34 -4.00 -8.59
C LEU A 214 5.63 -4.70 -9.04
N LYS A 215 6.47 -4.00 -9.80
CA LYS A 215 7.82 -4.49 -10.16
C LYS A 215 8.73 -4.61 -8.94
N CYS A 216 8.73 -3.62 -8.05
CA CYS A 216 9.48 -3.67 -6.79
C CYS A 216 9.01 -4.82 -5.90
N ALA A 217 7.70 -5.04 -5.80
CA ALA A 217 7.11 -6.15 -5.06
C ALA A 217 7.56 -7.51 -5.61
N ALA A 218 7.52 -7.68 -6.94
CA ALA A 218 7.96 -8.91 -7.60
C ALA A 218 9.45 -9.21 -7.36
N LEU A 219 10.30 -8.19 -7.43
CA LEU A 219 11.74 -8.31 -7.16
C LEU A 219 12.01 -8.66 -5.69
N SER A 220 11.31 -8.02 -4.75
CA SER A 220 11.42 -8.30 -3.32
C SER A 220 10.94 -9.71 -2.97
N ALA A 221 9.88 -10.17 -3.64
CA ALA A 221 9.37 -11.53 -3.56
C ALA A 221 10.22 -12.57 -4.31
N ARG A 222 11.32 -12.16 -4.97
CA ARG A 222 12.23 -13.05 -5.72
C ARG A 222 11.53 -13.89 -6.79
N LEU A 223 10.54 -13.32 -7.47
CA LEU A 223 9.87 -14.03 -8.57
C LEU A 223 10.83 -14.30 -9.73
N PRO A 224 10.81 -15.51 -10.34
CA PRO A 224 11.75 -15.89 -11.40
C PRO A 224 11.52 -15.12 -12.71
N ASN A 225 10.26 -14.78 -13.01
CA ASN A 225 9.88 -14.06 -14.23
C ASN A 225 8.95 -12.88 -13.91
N VAL A 226 9.57 -11.71 -13.67
CA VAL A 226 8.85 -10.48 -13.33
C VAL A 226 7.97 -9.98 -14.48
N ASP A 227 8.41 -10.12 -15.73
CA ASP A 227 7.65 -9.62 -16.89
C ASP A 227 6.40 -10.46 -17.16
N ALA A 228 6.49 -11.79 -17.01
CA ALA A 228 5.33 -12.67 -17.07
C ALA A 228 4.33 -12.36 -15.96
N PHE A 229 4.81 -12.08 -14.75
CA PHE A 229 3.97 -11.65 -13.62
C PHE A 229 3.25 -10.32 -13.89
N LEU A 230 3.95 -9.31 -14.41
CA LEU A 230 3.34 -8.00 -14.75
C LEU A 230 2.31 -8.14 -15.87
N THR A 231 2.60 -8.98 -16.87
CA THR A 231 1.68 -9.29 -17.98
C THR A 231 0.43 -10.01 -17.48
N GLY A 232 0.62 -11.08 -16.69
CA GLY A 232 -0.46 -11.86 -16.09
C GLY A 232 -1.33 -11.03 -15.16
N SER A 233 -0.73 -10.17 -14.34
CA SER A 233 -1.46 -9.23 -13.47
C SER A 233 -2.34 -8.28 -14.29
N SER A 234 -1.83 -7.72 -15.38
CA SER A 234 -2.59 -6.82 -16.25
C SER A 234 -3.73 -7.54 -16.99
N ALA A 235 -3.47 -8.76 -17.48
CA ALA A 235 -4.47 -9.61 -18.11
C ALA A 235 -5.59 -10.01 -17.13
N LEU A 236 -5.23 -10.35 -15.89
CA LEU A 236 -6.18 -10.72 -14.83
C LEU A 236 -7.22 -9.62 -14.61
N VAL A 237 -6.82 -8.35 -14.57
CA VAL A 237 -7.75 -7.21 -14.40
C VAL A 237 -8.86 -7.22 -15.45
N SER A 238 -8.52 -7.56 -16.70
CA SER A 238 -9.47 -7.60 -17.80
C SER A 238 -10.46 -8.77 -17.68
N HIS A 239 -10.13 -9.79 -16.90
CA HIS A 239 -10.92 -11.01 -16.73
C HIS A 239 -11.58 -11.14 -15.35
N LEU A 240 -11.25 -10.30 -14.37
CA LEU A 240 -11.91 -10.27 -13.05
C LEU A 240 -13.41 -9.99 -13.14
N ALA A 241 -13.87 -9.32 -14.20
CA ALA A 241 -15.29 -9.13 -14.48
C ALA A 241 -16.05 -10.44 -14.79
N ASN A 242 -15.34 -11.50 -15.20
CA ASN A 242 -15.94 -12.73 -15.73
C ASN A 242 -16.04 -13.87 -14.72
N ASN A 243 -15.95 -13.58 -13.41
CA ASN A 243 -16.06 -14.56 -12.31
C ASN A 243 -15.11 -15.76 -12.46
N MET A 244 -13.84 -15.57 -12.06
CA MET A 244 -12.88 -16.67 -11.97
C MET A 244 -13.44 -17.81 -11.09
N PRO A 245 -13.46 -19.06 -11.56
CA PRO A 245 -13.92 -20.18 -10.75
C PRO A 245 -12.98 -20.37 -9.56
N ARG A 246 -13.51 -20.26 -8.34
CA ARG A 246 -12.73 -20.41 -7.10
C ARG A 246 -12.76 -21.83 -6.52
N ARG A 247 -13.47 -22.77 -7.14
CA ARG A 247 -13.61 -24.13 -6.62
C ARG A 247 -13.50 -25.17 -7.72
N GLY A 248 -12.60 -26.12 -7.51
CA GLY A 248 -12.47 -27.33 -8.32
C GLY A 248 -12.23 -27.04 -9.79
N LEU A 249 -11.18 -26.28 -10.10
CA LEU A 249 -10.76 -26.01 -11.47
C LEU A 249 -10.48 -27.33 -12.19
N SER A 250 -11.06 -27.52 -13.36
CA SER A 250 -10.69 -28.62 -14.25
C SER A 250 -9.37 -28.34 -14.96
N VAL A 251 -8.77 -29.37 -15.56
CA VAL A 251 -7.57 -29.20 -16.41
C VAL A 251 -7.84 -28.27 -17.59
N GLN A 252 -9.07 -28.30 -18.13
CA GLN A 252 -9.49 -27.41 -19.22
C GLN A 252 -9.60 -25.96 -18.74
N ASP A 253 -10.11 -25.73 -17.52
CA ASP A 253 -10.15 -24.38 -16.93
C ASP A 253 -8.75 -23.84 -16.73
N VAL A 254 -7.83 -24.65 -16.19
CA VAL A 254 -6.42 -24.30 -16.01
C VAL A 254 -5.77 -23.90 -17.35
N ALA A 255 -5.96 -24.70 -18.39
CA ALA A 255 -5.42 -24.41 -19.73
C ALA A 255 -6.00 -23.10 -20.30
N ARG A 256 -7.32 -22.93 -20.20
CA ARG A 256 -8.02 -21.71 -20.67
C ARG A 256 -7.52 -20.48 -19.93
N LEU A 257 -7.44 -20.54 -18.60
CA LEU A 257 -7.00 -19.41 -17.77
C LEU A 257 -5.54 -19.06 -18.03
N SER A 258 -4.66 -20.06 -18.14
CA SER A 258 -3.26 -19.82 -18.49
C SER A 258 -3.11 -19.14 -19.85
N GLN A 259 -3.89 -19.54 -20.86
CA GLN A 259 -3.90 -18.88 -22.16
C GLN A 259 -4.41 -17.43 -22.09
N LEU A 260 -5.42 -17.16 -21.27
CA LEU A 260 -5.95 -15.80 -21.07
C LEU A 260 -4.92 -14.90 -20.38
N LEU A 261 -4.21 -15.39 -19.36
CA LEU A 261 -3.21 -14.62 -18.61
C LEU A 261 -1.98 -14.25 -19.46
N LYS A 262 -1.71 -14.99 -20.53
CA LYS A 262 -0.64 -14.67 -21.50
C LYS A 262 -1.01 -13.58 -22.51
N LYS A 263 -2.29 -13.22 -22.64
CA LYS A 263 -2.77 -12.27 -23.64
C LYS A 263 -3.15 -10.94 -22.95
N PRO A 264 -2.29 -9.91 -23.00
CA PRO A 264 -2.68 -8.59 -22.54
C PRO A 264 -3.78 -8.06 -23.47
N LEU A 265 -4.96 -7.75 -22.92
CA LEU A 265 -5.99 -7.05 -23.67
C LEU A 265 -5.58 -5.58 -23.81
N LEU A 266 -5.56 -5.09 -25.06
CA LEU A 266 -5.11 -3.74 -25.42
C LEU A 266 -5.97 -2.63 -24.81
N GLU A 267 -7.20 -2.94 -24.38
CA GLU A 267 -8.08 -1.98 -23.69
C GLU A 267 -8.76 -2.58 -22.46
N LEU A 268 -8.42 -2.03 -21.29
CA LEU A 268 -9.11 -2.27 -20.04
C LEU A 268 -10.45 -1.54 -20.06
N LYS A 269 -11.50 -2.22 -20.52
CA LYS A 269 -12.86 -1.64 -20.62
C LYS A 269 -13.40 -1.14 -19.26
N LYS A 270 -12.92 -1.68 -18.13
CA LYS A 270 -13.38 -1.33 -16.77
C LYS A 270 -12.28 -1.48 -15.70
N PRO A 271 -11.38 -0.50 -15.55
CA PRO A 271 -10.26 -0.59 -14.59
C PRO A 271 -10.68 -0.38 -13.12
N SER A 272 -11.94 0.01 -12.83
CA SER A 272 -12.42 0.19 -11.45
C SER A 272 -12.81 -1.11 -10.76
N ILE A 273 -13.13 -2.17 -11.53
CA ILE A 273 -13.69 -3.44 -11.01
C ILE A 273 -12.86 -4.01 -9.85
N PRO A 274 -11.52 -4.10 -9.93
CA PRO A 274 -10.75 -4.65 -8.83
C PRO A 274 -10.91 -3.87 -7.52
N LEU A 275 -10.99 -2.53 -7.62
CA LEU A 275 -11.14 -1.66 -6.47
C LEU A 275 -12.57 -1.69 -5.91
N ASP A 276 -13.58 -1.82 -6.79
CA ASP A 276 -14.98 -2.01 -6.40
C ASP A 276 -15.16 -3.35 -5.64
N LEU A 277 -14.54 -4.42 -6.14
CA LEU A 277 -14.51 -5.72 -5.46
C LEU A 277 -13.74 -5.65 -4.14
N ALA A 278 -12.63 -4.91 -4.08
CA ALA A 278 -11.89 -4.69 -2.84
C ALA A 278 -12.73 -3.95 -1.80
N ALA A 279 -13.49 -2.93 -2.20
CA ALA A 279 -14.38 -2.20 -1.30
C ALA A 279 -15.48 -3.09 -0.70
N VAL A 280 -15.99 -4.08 -1.45
CA VAL A 280 -16.92 -5.09 -0.90
C VAL A 280 -16.23 -5.93 0.18
N ARG A 281 -14.98 -6.35 -0.04
CA ARG A 281 -14.21 -7.15 0.91
C ARG A 281 -13.82 -6.37 2.16
N CYS A 282 -13.40 -5.10 2.03
CA CYS A 282 -13.14 -4.22 3.17
C CYS A 282 -14.32 -4.18 4.16
N ARG A 283 -15.56 -4.15 3.66
CA ARG A 283 -16.78 -4.17 4.50
C ARG A 283 -16.99 -5.51 5.21
N GLN A 284 -16.51 -6.62 4.63
CA GLN A 284 -16.62 -7.95 5.23
C GLN A 284 -15.64 -8.16 6.38
N TYR A 285 -14.51 -7.46 6.37
CA TYR A 285 -13.48 -7.57 7.40
C TYR A 285 -13.80 -6.79 8.70
N ASP A 286 -14.91 -6.04 8.76
CA ASP A 286 -15.30 -5.18 9.92
C ASP A 286 -14.14 -4.30 10.44
N ILE A 287 -13.46 -3.63 9.51
CA ILE A 287 -12.21 -2.92 9.80
C ILE A 287 -12.46 -1.74 10.75
N LYS A 288 -11.93 -1.84 11.97
CA LYS A 288 -11.85 -0.72 12.92
C LYS A 288 -10.45 -0.12 12.87
N VAL A 289 -10.31 0.98 12.13
CA VAL A 289 -9.06 1.73 12.09
C VAL A 289 -8.92 2.50 13.40
N GLN A 290 -7.92 2.16 14.21
CA GLN A 290 -7.54 3.01 15.34
C GLN A 290 -7.00 4.37 14.83
N PRO A 291 -7.20 5.46 15.60
CA PRO A 291 -6.79 6.81 15.19
C PRO A 291 -5.34 6.85 14.68
N MET A 292 -5.13 7.63 13.62
CA MET A 292 -3.85 7.77 12.93
C MET A 292 -2.71 8.12 13.89
N LEU A 293 -1.60 7.38 13.82
CA LEU A 293 -0.39 7.73 14.58
C LEU A 293 0.24 9.02 14.04
N LYS A 294 0.59 9.94 14.96
CA LYS A 294 1.12 11.29 14.67
C LYS A 294 2.32 11.25 13.72
N GLU A 295 3.22 10.30 13.91
CA GLU A 295 4.45 10.14 13.14
C GLU A 295 4.15 9.81 11.66
N SER A 296 3.18 8.93 11.40
CA SER A 296 2.75 8.62 10.03
C SER A 296 2.11 9.83 9.35
N VAL A 297 1.33 10.63 10.08
CA VAL A 297 0.72 11.86 9.55
C VAL A 297 1.79 12.88 9.19
N ARG A 298 2.77 13.06 10.08
CA ARG A 298 3.91 13.95 9.89
C ARG A 298 4.73 13.54 8.66
N ALA A 299 4.98 12.25 8.45
CA ALA A 299 5.69 11.75 7.27
C ALA A 299 4.97 12.07 5.95
N ILE A 300 3.64 11.94 5.90
CA ILE A 300 2.84 12.31 4.71
C ILE A 300 2.95 13.82 4.43
N LEU A 301 2.84 14.64 5.47
CA LEU A 301 2.95 16.09 5.32
C LEU A 301 4.34 16.48 4.82
N LEU A 302 5.41 15.86 5.34
CA LEU A 302 6.78 16.07 4.86
C LEU A 302 6.95 15.67 3.39
N ASP A 303 6.40 14.53 2.96
CA ASP A 303 6.45 14.10 1.55
C ASP A 303 5.74 15.11 0.62
N ARG A 304 4.59 15.66 1.06
CA ARG A 304 3.90 16.72 0.33
C ARG A 304 4.72 18.01 0.29
N ILE A 305 5.31 18.40 1.41
CA ILE A 305 6.16 19.60 1.51
C ILE A 305 7.37 19.43 0.59
N HIS A 306 8.02 18.26 0.59
CA HIS A 306 9.13 17.93 -0.31
C HIS A 306 8.74 18.14 -1.78
N ALA A 307 7.57 17.64 -2.20
CA ALA A 307 7.06 17.87 -3.55
C ALA A 307 6.84 19.36 -3.88
N VAL A 308 6.43 20.18 -2.89
CA VAL A 308 6.31 21.64 -3.07
C VAL A 308 7.70 22.28 -3.21
N TYR A 309 8.69 21.86 -2.42
CA TYR A 309 10.07 22.33 -2.54
C TYR A 309 10.69 22.00 -3.90
N LEU A 310 10.52 20.77 -4.38
CA LEU A 310 10.97 20.38 -5.72
C LEU A 310 10.31 21.26 -6.79
N LYS A 311 9.01 21.52 -6.69
CA LYS A 311 8.32 22.45 -7.59
C LYS A 311 8.88 23.86 -7.49
N ALA A 312 9.15 24.37 -6.30
CA ALA A 312 9.72 25.71 -6.10
C ALA A 312 11.09 25.85 -6.78
N ILE A 313 11.96 24.86 -6.63
CA ILE A 313 13.28 24.83 -7.28
C ILE A 313 13.13 24.90 -8.81
N THR A 314 12.16 24.20 -9.40
CA THR A 314 11.92 24.26 -10.86
C THR A 314 11.34 25.59 -11.36
N ARG A 315 10.86 26.47 -10.47
CA ARG A 315 10.27 27.76 -10.83
C ARG A 315 11.27 28.92 -10.76
N ILE A 316 12.40 28.73 -10.11
CA ILE A 316 13.49 29.71 -10.06
C ILE A 316 14.48 29.37 -11.19
N PRO A 317 14.90 30.33 -12.03
CA PRO A 317 15.91 30.06 -13.05
C PRO A 317 17.15 29.42 -12.42
N ILE A 318 17.64 28.31 -12.98
CA ILE A 318 18.64 27.47 -12.31
C ILE A 318 19.97 28.20 -12.06
N GLU A 319 20.36 29.10 -12.98
CA GLU A 319 21.55 29.94 -12.84
C GLU A 319 21.41 30.92 -11.67
N ASP A 320 20.25 31.56 -11.55
CA ASP A 320 19.96 32.48 -10.44
C ASP A 320 19.82 31.74 -9.11
N PHE A 321 19.25 30.54 -9.14
CA PHE A 321 19.16 29.68 -7.96
C PHE A 321 20.56 29.35 -7.44
N ARG A 322 21.45 28.87 -8.32
CA ARG A 322 22.82 28.48 -7.98
C ARG A 322 23.68 29.63 -7.48
N ARG A 323 23.52 30.83 -8.04
CA ARG A 323 24.41 31.97 -7.77
C ARG A 323 23.92 32.89 -6.66
N ARG A 324 22.60 33.02 -6.50
CA ARG A 324 21.98 34.05 -5.67
C ARG A 324 21.04 33.44 -4.65
N TYR A 325 20.02 32.72 -5.09
CA TYR A 325 18.89 32.41 -4.22
C TYR A 325 19.09 31.23 -3.27
N GLN A 326 20.18 30.47 -3.38
CA GLN A 326 20.48 29.36 -2.46
C GLN A 326 20.52 29.77 -0.98
N HIS A 327 21.15 30.91 -0.67
CA HIS A 327 21.27 31.37 0.72
C HIS A 327 19.90 31.74 1.29
N GLY A 328 19.13 32.57 0.57
CA GLY A 328 17.77 32.93 0.96
C GLY A 328 16.84 31.73 1.06
N PHE A 329 16.95 30.79 0.11
CA PHE A 329 16.16 29.57 0.10
C PHE A 329 16.40 28.75 1.36
N LEU A 330 17.65 28.50 1.73
CA LEU A 330 18.00 27.66 2.87
C LEU A 330 17.75 28.33 4.23
N LYS A 331 17.80 29.66 4.29
CA LYS A 331 17.62 30.42 5.53
C LYS A 331 16.17 30.75 5.83
N ALA A 332 15.39 31.08 4.81
CA ALA A 332 14.07 31.65 4.97
C ALA A 332 13.02 31.13 3.97
N GLY A 333 13.36 30.29 3.01
CA GLY A 333 12.44 29.70 2.03
C GLY A 333 11.43 28.72 2.64
N TYR A 334 10.76 29.10 3.72
CA TYR A 334 9.75 28.31 4.40
C TYR A 334 8.43 28.32 3.62
N CYS A 335 7.69 27.21 3.68
CA CYS A 335 6.43 27.06 2.96
C CYS A 335 5.20 27.59 3.72
N TYR A 336 5.37 28.00 4.97
CA TYR A 336 4.33 28.67 5.73
C TYR A 336 4.30 30.17 5.46
N GLY A 337 3.14 30.77 5.66
CA GLY A 337 2.91 32.17 5.38
C GLY A 337 1.52 32.40 4.78
N PRO A 338 1.27 33.63 4.32
CA PRO A 338 -0.05 34.05 3.86
C PRO A 338 -0.44 33.53 2.48
N PHE A 339 0.53 33.17 1.62
CA PHE A 339 0.26 32.60 0.30
C PHE A 339 0.12 31.07 0.37
N ASN A 340 -0.17 30.45 -0.77
CA ASN A 340 -0.05 29.00 -0.86
C ASN A 340 1.42 28.57 -0.69
N PRO A 341 1.67 27.31 -0.29
CA PRO A 341 3.00 26.85 0.09
C PRO A 341 4.11 27.06 -0.97
N LEU A 342 3.77 26.95 -2.25
CA LEU A 342 4.74 27.15 -3.33
C LEU A 342 5.21 28.61 -3.40
N PHE A 343 4.26 29.54 -3.34
CA PHE A 343 4.58 30.97 -3.42
C PHE A 343 5.27 31.47 -2.16
N ASN A 344 4.92 30.97 -0.96
CA ASN A 344 5.64 31.31 0.26
C ASN A 344 7.13 30.96 0.14
N ILE A 345 7.48 29.78 -0.39
CA ILE A 345 8.89 29.40 -0.58
C ILE A 345 9.59 30.42 -1.49
N ILE A 346 8.99 30.73 -2.65
CA ILE A 346 9.60 31.63 -3.65
C ILE A 346 9.75 33.05 -3.09
N VAL A 347 8.68 33.62 -2.55
CA VAL A 347 8.67 35.00 -2.02
C VAL A 347 9.62 35.13 -0.84
N ASN A 348 9.58 34.22 0.13
CA ASN A 348 10.46 34.28 1.29
C ASN A 348 11.94 34.11 0.88
N THR A 349 12.21 33.29 -0.14
CA THR A 349 13.56 33.12 -0.70
C THR A 349 14.09 34.42 -1.29
N ILE A 350 13.30 35.07 -2.16
CA ILE A 350 13.69 36.32 -2.84
C ILE A 350 13.81 37.46 -1.84
N TRP A 351 12.82 37.60 -0.96
CA TRP A 351 12.80 38.65 0.07
C TRP A 351 14.02 38.57 0.98
N TYR A 352 14.33 37.38 1.50
CA TYR A 352 15.46 37.23 2.42
C TYR A 352 16.79 37.54 1.73
N ASP A 353 16.95 37.11 0.47
CA ASP A 353 18.17 37.42 -0.29
C ASP A 353 18.32 38.91 -0.58
N ALA A 354 17.22 39.61 -0.90
CA ALA A 354 17.23 41.06 -1.12
C ALA A 354 17.60 41.85 0.14
N VAL A 355 17.12 41.43 1.32
CA VAL A 355 17.40 42.10 2.60
C VAL A 355 18.75 41.69 3.19
N PHE A 356 19.17 40.43 2.98
CA PHE A 356 20.37 39.84 3.55
C PHE A 356 21.22 39.15 2.46
N PRO A 357 21.84 39.91 1.55
CA PRO A 357 22.61 39.36 0.44
C PRO A 357 23.79 38.53 0.95
N ALA A 358 24.07 37.41 0.28
CA ALA A 358 25.14 36.51 0.67
C ALA A 358 26.51 37.20 0.59
N PRO A 359 27.38 37.08 1.62
CA PRO A 359 28.69 37.72 1.63
C PRO A 359 29.66 37.21 0.55
N GLN A 360 29.45 35.99 0.04
CA GLN A 360 30.25 35.32 -0.98
C GLN A 360 29.36 34.44 -1.87
N ALA A 361 29.56 34.47 -3.19
CA ALA A 361 28.87 33.60 -4.15
C ALA A 361 29.42 32.17 -4.06
N LEU A 362 28.95 31.40 -3.09
CA LEU A 362 29.16 29.96 -3.06
C LEU A 362 28.22 29.32 -4.08
N GLU A 363 28.73 29.04 -5.29
CA GLU A 363 28.03 28.17 -6.24
C GLU A 363 28.02 26.74 -5.67
N LEU A 364 26.95 26.35 -4.98
CA LEU A 364 26.73 24.93 -4.69
C LEU A 364 26.07 24.28 -5.90
N ASP A 365 26.75 23.31 -6.51
CA ASP A 365 26.22 22.59 -7.67
C ASP A 365 25.06 21.64 -7.27
N VAL A 366 25.06 21.12 -6.04
CA VAL A 366 24.06 20.17 -5.54
C VAL A 366 23.59 20.53 -4.13
N MET A 367 22.27 20.64 -3.94
CA MET A 367 21.70 20.76 -2.60
C MET A 367 21.70 19.41 -1.87
N CYS A 368 22.29 19.38 -0.68
CA CYS A 368 22.32 18.17 0.15
C CYS A 368 20.90 17.82 0.64
N THR A 369 20.53 16.54 0.52
CA THR A 369 19.27 15.98 1.04
C THR A 369 19.05 16.33 2.51
N ARG A 370 20.11 16.41 3.32
CA ARG A 370 20.02 16.76 4.74
C ARG A 370 19.56 18.21 4.97
N MET A 371 19.90 19.13 4.08
CA MET A 371 19.47 20.53 4.17
C MET A 371 18.00 20.66 3.77
N LEU A 372 17.58 19.95 2.73
CA LEU A 372 16.17 19.85 2.32
C LEU A 372 15.30 19.28 3.45
N ILE A 373 15.68 18.15 4.06
CA ILE A 373 14.94 17.58 5.19
C ILE A 373 14.80 18.58 6.36
N ARG A 374 15.85 19.36 6.64
CA ARG A 374 15.81 20.37 7.71
C ARG A 374 14.82 21.48 7.41
N ILE A 375 14.84 22.03 6.20
CA ILE A 375 13.93 23.13 5.85
C ILE A 375 12.48 22.64 5.73
N GLU A 376 12.27 21.43 5.19
CA GLU A 376 10.96 20.77 5.12
C GLU A 376 10.37 20.55 6.51
N SER A 377 11.17 20.04 7.46
CA SER A 377 10.72 19.87 8.85
C SER A 377 10.35 21.19 9.50
N ARG A 378 11.18 22.23 9.36
CA ARG A 378 10.89 23.56 9.93
C ARG A 378 9.66 24.20 9.30
N SER A 379 9.46 23.99 8.01
CA SER A 379 8.27 24.42 7.30
C SER A 379 7.01 23.76 7.83
N LEU A 380 7.06 22.45 8.09
CA LEU A 380 5.96 21.74 8.73
C LEU A 380 5.68 22.27 10.14
N ASP A 381 6.73 22.44 10.96
CA ASP A 381 6.59 22.97 12.32
C ASP A 381 5.99 24.38 12.30
N GLY A 382 6.38 25.23 11.35
CA GLY A 382 5.79 26.55 11.19
C GLY A 382 4.32 26.51 10.76
N LEU A 383 3.93 25.62 9.83
CA LEU A 383 2.52 25.42 9.46
C LEU A 383 1.68 24.95 10.67
N ILE A 384 2.18 23.98 11.43
CA ILE A 384 1.52 23.45 12.63
C ILE A 384 1.34 24.56 13.66
N ASN A 385 2.41 25.28 13.99
CA ASN A 385 2.39 26.35 14.98
C ASN A 385 1.48 27.50 14.56
N LEU A 386 1.48 27.90 13.28
CA LEU A 386 0.59 28.95 12.80
C LEU A 386 -0.87 28.53 12.89
N LEU A 387 -1.22 27.30 12.50
CA LEU A 387 -2.60 26.83 12.63
C LEU A 387 -3.02 26.79 14.11
N LEU A 388 -2.19 26.22 14.99
CA LEU A 388 -2.43 26.22 16.44
C LEU A 388 -2.62 27.64 17.01
N CYS A 389 -1.84 28.61 16.55
CA CYS A 389 -1.99 30.00 16.96
C CYS A 389 -3.31 30.60 16.44
N CYS A 390 -3.75 30.24 15.23
CA CYS A 390 -4.96 30.77 14.60
C CYS A 390 -6.26 30.14 15.13
N THR A 391 -6.20 29.00 15.82
CA THR A 391 -7.38 28.23 16.24
C THR A 391 -7.24 27.72 17.68
N TYR A 392 -8.19 28.07 18.54
CA TYR A 392 -8.17 27.64 19.94
C TYR A 392 -8.72 26.22 20.11
N GLY A 393 -8.03 25.42 20.94
CA GLY A 393 -8.49 24.09 21.36
C GLY A 393 -8.19 22.95 20.38
N LEU A 394 -7.51 23.21 19.26
CA LEU A 394 -7.05 22.15 18.37
C LEU A 394 -5.88 21.38 18.98
N SER A 395 -5.95 20.04 18.91
CA SER A 395 -4.78 19.22 19.19
C SER A 395 -3.79 19.28 18.01
N GLU A 396 -2.51 19.06 18.27
CA GLU A 396 -1.49 18.93 17.22
C GLU A 396 -1.86 17.85 16.19
N HIS A 397 -2.50 16.77 16.63
CA HIS A 397 -2.98 15.71 15.76
C HIS A 397 -4.02 16.25 14.78
N ASP A 398 -5.05 16.93 15.29
CA ASP A 398 -6.13 17.47 14.47
C ASP A 398 -5.61 18.52 13.48
N VAL A 399 -4.67 19.37 13.92
CA VAL A 399 -3.95 20.32 13.03
C VAL A 399 -3.32 19.61 11.85
N MET A 400 -2.57 18.52 12.09
CA MET A 400 -1.97 17.77 11.00
C MET A 400 -3.04 17.14 10.07
N ILE A 401 -4.19 16.71 10.61
CA ILE A 401 -5.32 16.24 9.79
C ILE A 401 -5.90 17.35 8.93
N TYR A 402 -6.11 18.56 9.47
CA TYR A 402 -6.57 19.72 8.68
C TYR A 402 -5.59 20.10 7.59
N LEU A 403 -4.27 20.13 7.89
CA LEU A 403 -3.23 20.37 6.89
C LEU A 403 -3.21 19.29 5.80
N LEU A 404 -3.51 18.04 6.14
CA LEU A 404 -3.68 16.98 5.13
C LEU A 404 -4.92 17.20 4.27
N LYS A 405 -6.05 17.58 4.87
CA LYS A 405 -7.30 17.84 4.15
C LYS A 405 -7.19 19.05 3.22
N SER A 406 -6.53 20.12 3.67
CA SER A 406 -6.30 21.35 2.90
C SER A 406 -5.11 21.29 1.95
N ASN A 407 -4.31 20.22 2.01
CA ASN A 407 -3.04 20.09 1.27
C ASN A 407 -2.09 21.25 1.53
N LEU A 408 -1.76 21.43 2.81
CA LEU A 408 -0.82 22.42 3.31
C LEU A 408 -1.28 23.87 3.11
N ASP A 409 -2.48 24.10 2.54
CA ASP A 409 -3.06 25.43 2.46
C ASP A 409 -3.57 25.84 3.86
N LEU A 410 -2.90 26.83 4.43
CA LEU A 410 -3.15 27.29 5.80
C LEU A 410 -4.53 27.95 5.90
N ASN A 411 -4.91 28.79 4.93
CA ASN A 411 -6.18 29.51 4.96
C ASN A 411 -7.36 28.54 4.87
N GLN A 412 -7.27 27.55 3.97
CA GLN A 412 -8.27 26.49 3.87
C GLN A 412 -8.30 25.62 5.13
N ALA A 413 -7.16 25.31 5.76
CA ALA A 413 -7.13 24.56 7.01
C ALA A 413 -7.84 25.32 8.15
N ILE A 414 -7.59 26.64 8.27
CA ILE A 414 -8.25 27.51 9.23
C ILE A 414 -9.77 27.52 8.99
N GLU A 415 -10.20 27.71 7.74
CA GLU A 415 -11.62 27.72 7.38
C GLU A 415 -12.31 26.39 7.72
N MET A 416 -11.65 25.25 7.46
CA MET A 416 -12.16 23.92 7.81
C MET A 416 -12.31 23.74 9.32
N ALA A 417 -11.32 24.17 10.11
CA ALA A 417 -11.41 24.12 11.57
C ALA A 417 -12.57 24.99 12.10
N GLY A 418 -12.76 26.19 11.54
CA GLY A 418 -13.91 27.04 11.91
C GLY A 418 -15.26 26.40 11.63
N LYS A 419 -15.41 25.75 10.48
CA LYS A 419 -16.64 25.01 10.11
C LYS A 419 -16.95 23.86 11.07
N ASP A 420 -15.90 23.23 11.62
CA ASP A 420 -16.02 22.15 12.60
C ASP A 420 -16.23 22.67 14.04
N GLY A 421 -16.42 23.99 14.22
CA GLY A 421 -16.80 24.61 15.49
C GLY A 421 -15.64 25.13 16.35
N TYR A 422 -14.40 25.07 15.85
CA TYR A 422 -13.26 25.65 16.54
C TYR A 422 -13.27 27.18 16.46
N GLN A 423 -12.92 27.85 17.56
CA GLN A 423 -12.81 29.31 17.57
C GLN A 423 -11.56 29.75 16.80
N ILE A 424 -11.77 30.54 15.75
CA ILE A 424 -10.69 31.15 14.96
C ILE A 424 -10.40 32.56 15.51
N LEU A 425 -9.14 32.96 15.58
CA LEU A 425 -8.75 34.35 15.84
C LEU A 425 -9.46 35.30 14.85
N SER A 426 -10.03 36.40 15.34
CA SER A 426 -10.81 37.32 14.51
C SER A 426 -10.00 37.90 13.34
N ASN A 427 -10.65 38.18 12.19
CA ASN A 427 -10.02 38.77 11.00
C ASN A 427 -9.19 40.05 11.30
N LYS A 428 -9.53 40.79 12.36
CA LYS A 428 -8.77 41.99 12.80
C LYS A 428 -7.34 41.67 13.28
N GLN A 429 -7.05 40.43 13.69
CA GLN A 429 -5.72 39.97 14.12
C GLN A 429 -4.95 39.25 13.00
N LEU A 430 -5.62 38.87 11.91
CA LEU A 430 -5.02 38.39 10.66
C LEU A 430 -4.69 39.57 9.72
N ARG A 431 -4.21 40.70 10.27
CA ARG A 431 -3.89 41.96 9.56
C ARG A 431 -2.96 41.82 8.34
N TRP A 432 -2.29 40.68 8.19
CA TRP A 432 -1.48 40.36 7.01
C TRP A 432 -2.36 40.11 5.78
N GLN A 433 -3.56 39.53 5.92
CA GLN A 433 -4.48 39.30 4.78
C GLN A 433 -4.99 40.63 4.18
N GLU A 434 -5.47 41.57 5.00
CA GLU A 434 -5.94 42.89 4.54
C GLU A 434 -4.85 43.75 3.89
N LYS A 435 -3.59 43.64 4.34
CA LYS A 435 -2.45 44.33 3.73
C LYS A 435 -1.96 43.69 2.43
N MET A 436 -2.32 42.45 2.16
CA MET A 436 -1.82 41.71 0.99
C MET A 436 -2.71 41.80 -0.23
N ASP A 437 -4.02 42.01 -0.05
CA ASP A 437 -4.92 42.39 -1.16
C ASP A 437 -4.52 43.72 -1.82
N THR A 438 -3.66 44.51 -1.15
CA THR A 438 -3.08 45.75 -1.68
C THR A 438 -1.70 45.56 -2.34
N TRP A 439 -1.11 44.36 -2.35
CA TRP A 439 0.20 44.10 -2.95
C TRP A 439 0.01 43.40 -4.31
N SER A 440 0.35 44.08 -5.40
CA SER A 440 0.48 43.42 -6.70
C SER A 440 1.79 42.63 -6.76
N LEU A 441 1.80 41.49 -7.45
CA LEU A 441 3.05 40.79 -7.79
C LEU A 441 4.02 41.73 -8.54
N ASP A 442 3.50 42.69 -9.30
CA ASP A 442 4.31 43.68 -10.02
C ASP A 442 5.05 44.64 -9.07
N ASP A 443 4.48 44.96 -7.89
CA ASP A 443 5.10 45.84 -6.91
C ASP A 443 6.35 45.20 -6.26
N LEU A 444 6.39 43.86 -6.21
CA LEU A 444 7.54 43.11 -5.67
C LEU A 444 8.71 43.04 -6.67
N PHE A 445 8.44 43.21 -7.96
CA PHE A 445 9.45 43.20 -9.04
C PHE A 445 9.81 44.60 -9.56
N ALA A 446 9.07 45.65 -9.16
CA ALA A 446 9.29 47.02 -9.61
C ALA A 446 10.36 47.81 -8.83
N GLN A 447 10.87 47.29 -7.71
CA GLN A 447 12.01 47.89 -7.02
C GLN A 447 13.32 47.37 -7.60
N LYS A 448 13.78 48.03 -8.67
CA LYS A 448 15.14 47.95 -9.19
C LYS A 448 15.98 49.13 -8.74
#